data_AF-A0A1V4MMU7-F1
#
_entry.id   AF-A0A1V4MMU7-F1
#
_cell.length_a   1.000
_cell.length_b   1.000
_cell.length_c   1.000
_cell.angle_alpha   90.00
_cell.angle_beta   90.00
_cell.angle_gamma   90.00
#
_symmetry.space_group_name_H-M   'P 1'
#
loop_
_entity.id
_entity.type
_entity.pdbx_description
1 polymer ?
#
loop_
_entity_poly.entity_id
_entity_poly.type
_entity_poly.pdbx_seq_one_letter_code
_entity_poly.pdbx_strand_id
1 'polypeptide(L)'
;MEMYDDDVLTSGKALGLKLQESSRRMKTAAGFPLRHERRNIARLLRMGRDVAVIREGGSGKFVKERYVDELYRIKESTSQRGWKKCESTF
;
A
#
# COMPACT_ATOMS: atom_id res chain seq x y z
N MET A 1 7.39 3.25 -8.83
CA MET A 1 6.73 3.49 -7.54
C MET A 1 7.71 3.05 -6.47
N GLU A 2 8.00 3.91 -5.50
CA GLU A 2 9.03 3.69 -4.48
C GLU A 2 8.44 3.92 -3.10
N MET A 3 8.89 3.12 -2.14
CA MET A 3 8.60 3.22 -0.71
C MET A 3 9.92 3.41 0.03
N TYR A 4 9.87 4.03 1.21
CA TYR A 4 11.06 4.37 2.00
C TYR A 4 10.87 3.97 3.47
N ASP A 5 11.99 3.84 4.20
CA ASP A 5 12.04 3.63 5.66
C ASP A 5 11.15 2.47 6.13
N ASP A 6 10.34 2.69 7.17
CA ASP A 6 9.55 1.67 7.85
C ASP A 6 8.50 1.02 6.94
N ASP A 7 7.94 1.78 5.99
CA ASP A 7 7.02 1.25 4.98
C ASP A 7 7.69 0.15 4.16
N VAL A 8 8.98 0.35 3.86
CA VAL A 8 9.78 -0.60 3.09
C VAL A 8 10.18 -1.82 3.88
N LEU A 9 10.51 -1.66 5.15
CA LEU A 9 10.90 -2.77 6.02
C LEU A 9 9.73 -3.73 6.22
N THR A 10 8.52 -3.19 6.33
CA THR A 10 7.31 -3.96 6.58
C THR A 10 6.64 -4.47 5.30
N SER A 11 6.60 -3.66 4.25
CA SER A 11 5.87 -3.96 3.00
C SER A 11 6.78 -4.45 1.87
N GLY A 12 8.04 -4.02 1.85
CA GLY A 12 9.01 -4.41 0.81
C GLY A 12 9.35 -5.89 0.86
N LYS A 13 9.63 -6.43 2.06
CA LYS A 13 9.85 -7.89 2.27
C LYS A 13 8.62 -8.71 1.87
N ALA A 14 7.45 -8.25 2.29
CA ALA A 14 6.16 -8.86 2.00
C ALA A 14 5.86 -8.98 0.48
N LEU A 15 6.28 -7.98 -0.28
CA LEU A 15 6.16 -7.96 -1.74
C LEU A 15 7.31 -8.68 -2.46
N GLY A 16 8.33 -9.15 -1.73
CA GLY A 16 9.53 -9.76 -2.31
C GLY A 16 10.41 -8.76 -3.06
N LEU A 17 10.38 -7.48 -2.66
CA LEU A 17 11.18 -6.44 -3.29
C LEU A 17 12.61 -6.46 -2.73
N LYS A 18 13.56 -6.16 -3.60
CA LYS A 18 14.96 -5.96 -3.19
C LYS A 18 15.08 -4.65 -2.44
N LEU A 19 15.52 -4.73 -1.19
CA LEU A 19 15.85 -3.55 -0.38
C LEU A 19 17.20 -2.99 -0.86
N GLN A 20 17.26 -1.67 -1.01
CA GLN A 20 18.46 -0.95 -1.38
C GLN A 20 18.56 0.34 -0.58
N GLU A 21 19.77 0.80 -0.29
CA GLU A 21 19.97 2.09 0.33
C GLU A 21 19.93 3.19 -0.74
N SER A 22 19.06 4.19 -0.56
CA SER A 22 18.97 5.32 -1.46
C SER A 22 20.04 6.35 -1.11
N SER A 23 21.08 6.46 -1.93
CA SER A 23 22.17 7.44 -1.74
C SER A 23 21.69 8.89 -1.73
N ARG A 24 20.56 9.20 -2.39
CA ARG A 24 19.98 10.55 -2.42
C ARG A 24 19.29 10.96 -1.12
N ARG A 25 18.80 9.99 -0.34
CA ARG A 25 18.02 10.27 0.87
C ARG A 25 18.62 9.69 2.14
N MET A 26 19.66 8.86 2.02
CA MET A 26 20.21 8.03 3.11
C MET A 26 19.12 7.23 3.83
N LYS A 27 18.25 6.60 3.02
CA LYS A 27 17.08 5.88 3.48
C LYS A 27 16.99 4.51 2.83
N THR A 28 16.52 3.51 3.56
CA THR A 28 16.18 2.20 2.98
C THR A 28 15.03 2.40 2.02
N ALA A 29 15.16 1.91 0.80
CA ALA A 29 14.18 2.06 -0.26
C ALA A 29 13.95 0.75 -1.00
N ALA A 30 12.76 0.62 -1.58
CA ALA A 30 12.41 -0.45 -2.49
C ALA A 30 11.28 0.04 -3.38
N GLY A 31 11.26 -0.46 -4.60
CA GLY A 31 10.28 0.00 -5.57
C GLY A 31 9.95 -1.06 -6.59
N PHE A 32 8.90 -0.80 -7.35
CA PHE A 32 8.50 -1.59 -8.49
C PHE A 32 8.06 -0.70 -9.67
N PRO A 33 8.14 -1.22 -10.90
CA PRO A 33 7.63 -0.53 -12.09
C PRO A 33 6.14 -0.21 -12.00
N LEU A 34 5.72 0.94 -12.55
CA LEU A 34 4.31 1.39 -12.55
C LEU A 34 3.35 0.37 -13.18
N ARG A 35 3.80 -0.38 -14.19
CA ARG A 35 3.01 -1.47 -14.80
C ARG A 35 2.56 -2.55 -13.82
N HIS A 36 3.21 -2.70 -12.66
CA HIS A 36 2.86 -3.68 -11.62
C HIS A 36 2.08 -3.06 -10.45
N GLU A 37 1.72 -1.79 -10.55
CA GLU A 37 1.10 -1.02 -9.47
C GLU A 37 -0.18 -1.67 -8.96
N ARG A 38 -1.19 -1.86 -9.81
CA ARG A 38 -2.47 -2.48 -9.43
C ARG A 38 -2.29 -3.84 -8.76
N ARG A 39 -1.38 -4.67 -9.28
CA ARG A 39 -1.08 -6.01 -8.73
C ARG A 39 -0.49 -5.92 -7.33
N ASN A 40 0.46 -5.02 -7.11
CA ASN A 40 1.15 -4.88 -5.83
C ASN A 40 0.27 -4.20 -4.78
N ILE A 41 -0.51 -3.19 -5.15
CA ILE A 41 -1.51 -2.58 -4.27
C ILE A 41 -2.53 -3.63 -3.81
N ALA A 42 -3.08 -4.43 -4.73
CA ALA A 42 -4.00 -5.52 -4.38
C ALA A 42 -3.37 -6.59 -3.47
N ARG A 43 -2.06 -6.80 -3.56
CA ARG A 43 -1.33 -7.70 -2.65
C ARG A 43 -1.17 -7.06 -1.27
N LEU A 44 -0.81 -5.78 -1.19
CA LEU A 44 -0.72 -5.04 0.08
C LEU A 44 -2.06 -5.01 0.82
N LEU A 45 -3.16 -4.73 0.11
CA LEU A 45 -4.51 -4.75 0.67
C LEU A 45 -4.89 -6.13 1.23
N ARG A 46 -4.59 -7.21 0.49
CA ARG A 46 -4.82 -8.59 0.97
C ARG A 46 -4.00 -8.94 2.22
N MET A 47 -2.92 -8.21 2.48
CA MET A 47 -2.07 -8.39 3.65
C MET A 47 -2.49 -7.53 4.84
N GLY A 48 -3.62 -6.84 4.79
CA GLY A 48 -4.06 -6.03 5.92
C GLY A 48 -3.48 -4.61 5.92
N ARG A 49 -2.97 -4.10 4.78
CA ARG A 49 -2.36 -2.76 4.70
C ARG A 49 -3.16 -1.80 3.85
N ASP A 50 -3.50 -0.65 4.43
CA ASP A 50 -3.96 0.52 3.68
C ASP A 50 -2.80 1.11 2.85
N VAL A 51 -3.10 1.68 1.68
CA VAL A 51 -2.09 2.19 0.74
C VAL A 51 -2.49 3.57 0.23
N ALA A 52 -1.57 4.53 0.34
CA ALA A 52 -1.68 5.83 -0.32
C ALA A 52 -0.77 5.86 -1.55
N VAL A 53 -1.32 6.26 -2.70
CA VAL A 53 -0.56 6.44 -3.96
C VAL A 53 -0.24 7.91 -4.12
N ILE A 54 1.06 8.22 -4.19
CA ILE A 54 1.57 9.57 -4.44
C ILE A 54 2.04 9.65 -5.89
N ARG A 55 1.49 10.60 -6.64
CA ARG A 55 1.90 10.89 -8.03
C ARG A 55 2.76 12.14 -8.08
N GLU A 56 3.51 12.24 -9.17
CA GLU A 56 4.27 13.43 -9.53
C GLU A 56 3.56 14.12 -10.69
N GLY A 57 3.23 15.40 -10.53
CA GLY A 57 2.66 16.26 -11.58
C GLY A 57 3.39 17.60 -11.69
N GLY A 58 2.99 18.40 -12.68
CA GLY A 58 3.57 19.72 -12.96
C GLY A 58 4.22 19.82 -14.34
N SER A 59 4.25 21.04 -14.87
CA SER A 59 4.76 21.35 -16.22
C SER A 59 6.29 21.52 -16.27
N GLY A 60 6.99 21.40 -15.14
CA GLY A 60 8.44 21.63 -15.01
C GLY A 60 9.31 20.37 -15.13
N LYS A 61 10.51 20.53 -15.70
CA LYS A 61 11.51 19.45 -15.88
C LYS A 61 12.21 19.03 -14.57
N PHE A 62 12.29 19.92 -13.58
CA PHE A 62 13.15 19.76 -12.40
C PHE A 62 12.41 19.74 -11.06
N VAL A 63 11.24 20.39 -10.98
CA VAL A 63 10.38 20.38 -9.80
C VAL A 63 9.06 19.76 -10.22
N LYS A 64 8.78 18.57 -9.69
CA LYS A 64 7.49 17.92 -9.83
C LYS A 64 6.79 18.00 -8.48
N GLU A 65 5.60 18.59 -8.48
CA GLU A 65 4.74 18.59 -7.31
C GLU A 65 4.29 17.16 -7.05
N ARG A 66 4.24 16.81 -5.76
CA ARG A 66 3.75 15.51 -5.31
C ARG A 66 2.44 15.69 -4.61
N TYR A 67 1.44 14.92 -5.02
CA TYR A 67 0.12 14.92 -4.42
C TYR A 67 -0.34 13.48 -4.20
N VAL A 68 -1.21 13.32 -3.20
CA VAL A 68 -1.92 12.06 -2.96
C VAL A 68 -3.01 11.96 -4.02
N ASP A 69 -2.90 10.94 -4.86
CA ASP A 69 -3.79 10.69 -6.00
C ASP A 69 -4.94 9.76 -5.57
N GLU A 70 -4.58 8.63 -4.95
CA GLU A 70 -5.55 7.61 -4.56
C GLU A 70 -5.25 7.08 -3.15
N LEU A 71 -6.32 6.78 -2.40
CA LEU A 71 -6.27 6.13 -1.09
C LEU A 71 -7.03 4.81 -1.15
N TYR A 72 -6.31 3.73 -0.91
CA TYR A 72 -6.86 2.38 -0.84
C TYR A 72 -6.95 1.95 0.63
N ARG A 73 -8.17 1.75 1.10
CA ARG A 73 -8.45 1.26 2.44
C ARG A 73 -9.04 -0.14 2.39
N ILE A 74 -8.65 -1.00 3.32
CA ILE A 74 -9.33 -2.26 3.53
C ILE A 74 -10.70 -1.93 4.10
N LYS A 75 -11.75 -2.28 3.35
CA LYS A 75 -13.10 -2.26 3.92
C LYS A 75 -13.08 -3.24 5.09
N GLU A 76 -13.24 -2.73 6.30
CA GLU A 76 -13.62 -3.58 7.43
C GLU A 76 -14.86 -4.35 6.97
N SER A 77 -14.72 -5.68 6.83
CA SER A 77 -15.90 -6.51 6.88
C SER A 77 -16.45 -6.29 8.28
N THR A 78 -17.50 -5.49 8.39
CA THR A 78 -18.32 -5.42 9.59
C THR A 78 -18.61 -6.85 10.00
N SER A 79 -17.95 -7.25 11.07
CA SER A 79 -18.13 -8.52 11.74
C SER A 79 -19.58 -8.58 12.21
N GLN A 80 -20.47 -9.13 11.39
CA GLN A 80 -21.70 -9.75 11.87
C GLN A 80 -21.32 -11.05 12.60
N ARG A 81 -20.63 -10.93 13.74
CA ARG A 81 -20.58 -11.96 14.77
C ARG A 81 -21.58 -11.59 15.85
N GLY A 82 -22.56 -12.46 16.03
CA GLY A 82 -23.66 -12.32 16.98
C GLY A 82 -24.93 -11.96 16.22
N TRP A 83 -25.98 -12.76 16.18
CA TRP A 83 -26.48 -13.64 17.23
C TRP A 83 -26.88 -15.01 16.66
N LYS A 84 -26.48 -16.09 17.35
CA LYS A 84 -27.28 -17.31 17.34
C LYS A 84 -28.62 -16.98 18.00
N LYS A 85 -29.72 -17.07 17.27
CA LYS A 85 -30.97 -17.56 17.85
C LYS A 85 -31.27 -18.91 17.22
N CYS A 86 -30.90 -19.95 17.97
CA CYS A 86 -31.59 -21.21 17.89
C CYS A 86 -33.02 -20.95 18.40
N GLU A 87 -34.02 -21.00 17.53
CA GLU A 87 -35.38 -21.31 17.95
C GLU A 87 -35.82 -22.50 17.10
N SER A 88 -35.55 -23.69 17.67
CA SER A 88 -36.36 -24.87 17.48
C SER A 88 -37.74 -24.64 18.11
N THR A 89 -38.67 -25.58 17.88
CA THR A 89 -40.04 -25.70 18.42
C THR A 89 -41.04 -24.71 17.79
N PHE A 90 -42.06 -25.11 17.04
CA PHE A 90 -42.83 -26.37 16.92
C PHE A 90 -43.26 -26.61 15.48
#